data_AF-A0A1I3SKU3-F1
#
_entry.id   AF-A0A1I3SKU3-F1
#
_cell.length_a   1.000
_cell.length_b   1.000
_cell.length_c   1.000
_cell.angle_alpha   90.00
_cell.angle_beta   90.00
_cell.angle_gamma   90.00
#
_symmetry.space_group_name_H-M   'P 1'
#
loop_
_entity.id
_entity.type
_entity.pdbx_description
1 polymer ?
#
loop_
_entity_poly.entity_id
_entity_poly.type
_entity_poly.pdbx_seq_one_letter_code
_entity_poly.pdbx_strand_id
1 'polypeptide(L)'
;MSDAALLKLEAEFNANSEREVQAGDKVAELEAEFDRLRKRMRKAERKEDRRTQEGARLFNKVMETRADSLEGMFAKVRVRDRWYTDEEASEIAILKSLIADLRALADIQS
;
A
#
# COMPACT_ATOMS: atom_id res chain seq x y z
N MET A 1 -36.88 23.58 49.96
CA MET A 1 -37.22 23.03 48.63
C MET A 1 -38.50 22.24 48.77
N SER A 2 -39.43 22.35 47.82
CA SER A 2 -40.64 21.52 47.80
C SER A 2 -40.37 20.23 47.00
N ASP A 3 -41.12 19.17 47.30
CA ASP A 3 -41.02 17.88 46.60
C ASP A 3 -41.21 18.04 45.07
N ALA A 4 -42.03 18.99 44.63
CA ALA A 4 -42.23 19.30 43.21
C ALA A 4 -40.93 19.77 42.52
N ALA A 5 -40.09 20.55 43.22
CA ALA A 5 -38.80 20.97 42.68
C ALA A 5 -37.82 19.78 42.59
N LEU A 6 -37.86 18.87 43.57
CA LEU A 6 -37.03 17.67 43.57
C LEU A 6 -37.41 16.73 42.42
N LEU A 7 -38.71 16.46 42.21
CA LEU A 7 -39.20 15.62 41.12
C LEU A 7 -38.83 16.18 39.73
N LYS A 8 -38.83 17.51 39.57
CA LYS A 8 -38.39 18.15 38.33
C LYS A 8 -36.90 17.91 38.09
N LEU A 9 -36.07 18.08 39.12
CA LEU A 9 -34.62 17.86 39.02
C LEU A 9 -34.29 16.39 38.74
N GLU A 10 -35.02 15.45 39.34
CA GLU A 10 -34.90 14.02 39.04
C GLU A 10 -35.18 13.72 37.56
N ALA A 11 -36.27 14.27 37.01
CA ALA A 11 -36.60 14.09 35.60
C ALA A 11 -35.53 14.68 34.66
N GLU A 12 -35.01 15.86 34.98
CA GLU A 12 -33.91 16.48 34.22
C GLU A 12 -32.61 15.66 34.30
N PHE A 13 -32.29 15.14 35.47
CA PHE A 13 -31.14 14.26 35.68
C PHE A 13 -31.26 12.97 34.87
N ASN A 14 -32.40 12.29 34.95
CA ASN A 14 -32.63 11.05 34.21
C ASN A 14 -32.54 11.27 32.70
N ALA A 15 -33.14 12.36 32.18
CA ALA A 15 -33.04 12.70 30.77
C ALA A 15 -31.61 13.02 30.33
N ASN A 16 -30.80 13.63 31.21
CA ASN A 16 -29.38 13.86 30.92
C ASN A 16 -28.57 12.55 30.95
N SER A 17 -28.83 11.68 31.92
CA SER A 17 -28.18 10.38 32.04
C SER A 17 -28.46 9.49 30.81
N GLU A 18 -29.70 9.49 30.31
CA GLU A 18 -30.04 8.79 29.06
C GLU A 18 -29.26 9.32 27.85
N ARG A 19 -29.10 10.65 27.74
CA ARG A 19 -28.29 11.25 26.65
C ARG A 19 -26.82 10.89 26.77
N GLU A 20 -26.28 10.83 27.99
CA GLU A 20 -24.91 10.40 28.24
C GLU A 20 -24.68 8.95 27.81
N VAL A 21 -25.62 8.04 28.14
CA VAL A 21 -25.57 6.64 27.69
C VAL A 21 -25.60 6.56 26.16
N GLN A 22 -26.51 7.28 25.50
CA GLN A 22 -26.59 7.30 24.03
C GLN A 22 -25.31 7.83 23.38
N ALA A 23 -24.70 8.87 23.96
CA ALA A 23 -23.42 9.39 23.50
C ALA A 23 -22.29 8.36 23.66
N GLY A 24 -22.26 7.66 24.80
CA GLY A 24 -21.32 6.56 25.07
C GLY A 24 -21.44 5.42 24.06
N ASP A 25 -22.67 4.98 23.77
CA ASP A 25 -22.94 3.95 22.76
C ASP A 25 -22.46 4.37 21.38
N LYS A 26 -22.66 5.65 21.02
CA LYS A 26 -22.19 6.18 19.74
C LYS A 26 -20.67 6.23 19.64
N VAL A 27 -19.97 6.58 20.73
CA VAL A 27 -18.51 6.53 20.79
C VAL A 27 -18.02 5.10 20.59
N ALA A 28 -18.61 4.12 21.29
CA ALA A 28 -18.22 2.71 21.16
C ALA A 28 -18.44 2.18 19.73
N GLU A 29 -19.51 2.58 19.06
CA GLU A 29 -19.75 2.25 17.65
C GLU A 29 -18.64 2.82 16.75
N LEU A 30 -18.28 4.10 16.92
CA LEU A 30 -17.23 4.76 16.14
C LEU A 30 -15.85 4.13 16.37
N GLU A 31 -15.52 3.77 17.61
CA GLU A 31 -14.28 3.06 17.93
C GLU A 31 -14.22 1.70 17.22
N ALA A 32 -15.33 0.95 17.23
CA ALA A 32 -15.42 -0.33 16.53
C ALA A 32 -15.26 -0.16 15.00
N GLU A 33 -15.83 0.89 14.40
CA GLU A 33 -15.63 1.21 12.99
C GLU A 33 -14.19 1.58 12.66
N PHE A 34 -13.55 2.41 13.50
CA PHE A 34 -12.17 2.80 13.35
C PHE A 34 -11.23 1.57 13.40
N ASP A 35 -11.48 0.65 14.32
CA ASP A 35 -10.75 -0.61 14.42
C ASP A 35 -10.92 -1.48 13.17
N ARG A 36 -12.12 -1.55 12.61
CA ARG A 36 -12.38 -2.26 11.33
C ARG A 36 -11.61 -1.61 10.19
N LEU A 37 -11.63 -0.28 10.09
CA LEU A 37 -10.90 0.46 9.06
C LEU A 37 -9.39 0.23 9.18
N ARG A 38 -8.84 0.32 10.39
CA ARG A 38 -7.43 0.07 10.69
C ARG A 38 -7.00 -1.34 10.27
N LYS A 39 -7.81 -2.35 10.54
CA LYS A 39 -7.55 -3.74 10.10
C LYS A 39 -7.54 -3.86 8.58
N ARG A 40 -8.45 -3.16 7.88
CA ARG A 40 -8.51 -3.13 6.41
C ARG A 40 -7.28 -2.46 5.81
N MET A 41 -6.85 -1.33 6.37
CA MET A 41 -5.63 -0.63 5.95
C MET A 41 -4.40 -1.54 6.07
N ARG A 42 -4.18 -2.15 7.23
CA ARG A 42 -3.07 -3.10 7.42
C ARG A 42 -3.08 -4.27 6.44
N LYS A 43 -4.27 -4.75 6.06
CA LYS A 43 -4.41 -5.81 5.04
C LYS A 43 -4.06 -5.29 3.64
N ALA A 44 -4.40 -4.04 3.33
CA ALA A 44 -4.04 -3.42 2.06
C ALA A 44 -2.53 -3.17 1.97
N GLU A 45 -1.91 -2.62 3.02
CA GLU A 45 -0.45 -2.41 3.13
C GLU A 45 0.30 -3.72 2.87
N ARG A 46 -0.04 -4.81 3.57
CA ARG A 46 0.61 -6.12 3.34
C ARG A 46 0.45 -6.64 1.91
N LYS A 47 -0.67 -6.33 1.24
CA LYS A 47 -0.88 -6.72 -0.16
C LYS A 47 -0.05 -5.87 -1.10
N GLU A 48 0.08 -4.58 -0.82
CA GLU A 48 0.96 -3.66 -1.53
C GLU A 48 2.40 -4.12 -1.41
N ASP A 49 2.91 -4.32 -0.19
CA ASP A 49 4.27 -4.81 0.08
C ASP A 49 4.58 -6.09 -0.72
N ARG A 50 3.68 -7.07 -0.66
CA ARG A 50 3.85 -8.33 -1.40
C ARG A 50 3.93 -8.10 -2.91
N ARG A 51 3.08 -7.23 -3.46
CA ARG A 51 3.07 -6.93 -4.90
C ARG A 51 4.32 -6.16 -5.31
N THR A 52 4.79 -5.24 -4.48
CA THR A 52 6.04 -4.51 -4.69
C THR A 52 7.23 -5.45 -4.71
N GLN A 53 7.32 -6.38 -3.73
CA GLN A 53 8.37 -7.40 -3.70
C GLN A 53 8.32 -8.34 -4.92
N GLU A 54 7.13 -8.77 -5.32
CA GLU A 54 6.95 -9.60 -6.51
C GLU A 54 7.37 -8.85 -7.79
N GLY A 55 7.00 -7.57 -7.90
CA GLY A 55 7.43 -6.69 -8.98
C GLY A 55 8.96 -6.56 -9.03
N ALA A 56 9.61 -6.31 -7.90
CA ALA A 56 11.07 -6.21 -7.81
C ALA A 56 11.76 -7.53 -8.21
N ARG A 57 11.19 -8.66 -7.80
CA ARG A 57 11.69 -9.99 -8.21
C ARG A 57 11.59 -10.19 -9.72
N LEU A 58 10.46 -9.80 -10.32
CA LEU A 58 10.27 -9.91 -11.77
C LEU A 58 11.20 -8.98 -12.54
N PHE A 59 11.37 -7.75 -12.06
CA PHE A 59 12.32 -6.79 -12.60
C PHE A 59 13.74 -7.38 -12.62
N ASN A 60 14.24 -7.88 -11.48
CA ASN A 60 15.56 -8.50 -11.41
C ASN A 60 15.68 -9.67 -12.37
N LYS A 61 14.67 -10.54 -12.41
CA LYS A 61 14.65 -11.68 -13.34
C LYS A 61 14.73 -11.24 -14.81
N VAL A 62 14.01 -10.17 -15.18
CA VAL A 62 14.09 -9.62 -16.54
C VAL A 62 15.51 -9.12 -16.84
N MET A 63 16.14 -8.39 -15.91
CA MET A 63 17.48 -7.85 -16.11
C MET A 63 18.57 -8.94 -16.08
N GLU A 64 18.38 -10.02 -15.33
CA GLU A 64 19.29 -11.17 -15.31
C GLU A 64 19.15 -12.08 -16.54
N THR A 65 17.97 -12.09 -17.17
CA THR A 65 17.72 -12.91 -18.37
C THR A 65 18.41 -12.28 -19.58
N ARG A 66 19.32 -13.02 -20.22
CA ARG A 66 20.01 -12.60 -21.45
C ARG A 66 19.01 -12.37 -22.59
N ALA A 67 19.20 -11.30 -23.35
CA ALA A 67 18.47 -11.06 -24.59
C ALA A 67 19.36 -11.40 -25.80
N ASP A 68 18.92 -12.38 -26.61
CA ASP A 68 19.66 -12.80 -27.82
C ASP A 68 19.17 -12.08 -29.09
N SER A 69 18.34 -11.05 -28.94
CA SER A 69 17.81 -10.25 -30.04
C SER A 69 17.52 -8.81 -29.62
N LEU A 70 17.44 -7.91 -30.60
CA LEU A 70 16.98 -6.53 -30.39
C LEU A 70 15.61 -6.45 -29.74
N GLU A 71 14.69 -7.36 -30.09
CA GLU A 71 13.35 -7.41 -29.51
C GLU A 71 13.40 -7.75 -28.00
N GLY A 72 14.27 -8.67 -27.60
CA GLY A 72 14.51 -9.00 -26.20
C GLY A 72 15.07 -7.82 -25.41
N MET A 73 15.99 -7.06 -26.01
CA MET A 73 16.51 -5.84 -25.40
C MET A 73 15.44 -4.76 -25.26
N PHE A 74 14.59 -4.56 -26.27
CA PHE A 74 13.47 -3.62 -26.17
C PHE A 74 12.47 -4.01 -25.08
N ALA A 75 12.33 -5.30 -24.75
CA ALA A 75 11.53 -5.72 -23.62
C ALA A 75 12.08 -5.19 -22.28
N LYS A 76 13.40 -5.17 -22.09
CA LYS A 76 14.04 -4.58 -20.90
C LYS A 76 13.80 -3.08 -20.80
N VAL A 77 13.86 -2.36 -21.92
CA VAL A 77 13.54 -0.92 -21.98
C VAL A 77 12.07 -0.66 -21.61
N ARG A 78 11.12 -1.44 -22.15
CA ARG A 78 9.71 -1.30 -21.77
C ARG A 78 9.46 -1.60 -20.29
N VAL A 79 10.19 -2.56 -19.73
CA VAL A 79 10.13 -2.86 -18.29
C VAL A 79 10.65 -1.68 -17.48
N ARG A 80 11.75 -1.04 -17.89
CA ARG A 80 12.24 0.22 -17.29
C ARG A 80 11.16 1.31 -17.31
N ASP A 81 10.56 1.59 -18.46
CA ASP A 81 9.55 2.65 -18.58
C ASP A 81 8.31 2.41 -17.70
N ARG A 82 8.01 1.14 -17.41
CA ARG A 82 6.92 0.74 -16.51
C ARG A 82 7.35 0.73 -15.04
N TRP A 83 8.62 0.47 -14.76
CA TRP A 83 9.22 0.40 -13.43
C TRP A 83 9.46 1.82 -12.91
N TYR A 84 8.38 2.43 -12.41
CA TYR A 84 8.36 3.77 -11.85
C TYR A 84 9.08 3.79 -10.49
N THR A 85 10.41 3.79 -10.53
CA THR A 85 11.28 3.97 -9.37
C THR A 85 12.32 5.04 -9.68
N ASP A 86 12.55 5.96 -8.74
CA ASP A 86 13.66 6.91 -8.79
C ASP A 86 14.95 6.30 -8.18
N GLU A 87 14.97 4.97 -8.00
CA GLU A 87 16.09 4.27 -7.38
C GLU A 87 17.24 4.07 -8.37
N GLU A 88 18.36 4.74 -8.10
CA GLU A 88 19.59 4.69 -8.89
C GLU A 88 20.09 3.24 -9.12
N ALA A 89 19.94 2.36 -8.13
CA ALA A 89 20.35 0.97 -8.24
C ALA A 89 19.60 0.21 -9.35
N SER A 90 18.30 0.49 -9.53
CA SER A 90 17.49 -0.11 -10.59
C SER A 90 17.97 0.37 -11.97
N GLU A 91 18.27 1.66 -12.13
CA GLU A 91 18.79 2.21 -13.39
C GLU A 91 20.17 1.63 -13.75
N ILE A 92 21.07 1.50 -12.76
CA ILE A 92 22.37 0.85 -12.96
C ILE A 92 22.19 -0.61 -13.42
N ALA A 93 21.25 -1.36 -12.83
CA ALA A 93 21.00 -2.75 -13.19
C ALA A 93 20.55 -2.90 -14.66
N ILE A 94 19.67 -2.01 -15.11
CA ILE A 94 19.16 -1.98 -16.50
C ILE A 94 20.30 -1.70 -17.48
N LEU A 95 21.10 -0.66 -17.21
CA LEU A 95 22.22 -0.27 -18.07
C LEU A 95 23.27 -1.39 -18.18
N LYS A 96 23.62 -2.02 -17.06
CA LYS A 96 24.54 -3.17 -17.04
C LYS A 96 24.01 -4.33 -17.87
N SER A 97 22.72 -4.65 -17.71
CA SER A 97 22.06 -5.73 -18.43
C SER A 97 22.05 -5.50 -19.95
N LEU A 98 21.67 -4.30 -20.39
CA LEU A 98 21.64 -3.93 -21.81
C LEU A 98 23.04 -3.92 -22.43
N ILE A 99 24.06 -3.42 -21.72
CA ILE A 99 25.44 -3.44 -22.20
C ILE A 99 25.95 -4.88 -22.36
N ALA A 100 25.61 -5.77 -21.43
CA ALA A 100 25.99 -7.17 -21.51
C ALA A 100 25.38 -7.85 -22.75
N ASP A 101 24.09 -7.61 -23.02
CA ASP A 101 23.41 -8.15 -24.21
C ASP A 101 24.02 -7.57 -25.52
N LEU A 102 24.32 -6.27 -25.55
CA LEU A 102 24.94 -5.62 -26.72
C LEU A 102 26.30 -6.24 -27.07
N ARG A 103 27.15 -6.47 -26.07
CA ARG A 103 28.45 -7.11 -26.27
C ARG A 103 28.29 -8.52 -26.79
N ALA A 104 27.40 -9.29 -26.17
CA ALA A 104 27.09 -10.65 -26.58
C ALA A 104 26.61 -10.73 -28.04
N LEU A 105 25.79 -9.77 -28.50
CA LEU A 105 25.36 -9.70 -29.90
C LEU A 105 26.49 -9.31 -30.86
N ALA A 106 27.37 -8.39 -30.45
CA ALA A 106 28.53 -8.00 -31.24
C ALA A 106 29.53 -9.17 -31.42
N ASP A 107 29.75 -9.95 -30.35
CA ASP A 107 30.65 -11.11 -30.36
C ASP A 107 30.08 -12.30 -31.17
N ILE A 108 28.75 -12.40 -31.35
CA ILE A 108 28.11 -13.41 -32.22
C ILE A 108 28.34 -13.08 -33.71
N GLN A 109 28.59 -11.82 -34.06
CA GLN A 109 28.79 -11.37 -35.43
C GLN A 109 30.25 -11.40 -35.90
N SER A 110 31.23 -11.63 -35.01
CA SER A 110 32.66 -11.77 -35.31
C SER A 110 33.08 -13.22 -35.50
#